data_AF-A0A7K4HGM4-F1
#
_entry.id   AF-A0A7K4HGM4-F1
#
_cell.length_a   1.000
_cell.length_b   1.000
_cell.length_c   1.000
_cell.angle_alpha   90.00
_cell.angle_beta   90.00
_cell.angle_gamma   90.00
#
_symmetry.space_group_name_H-M   'P 1'
#
loop_
_entity.id
_entity.type
_entity.pdbx_description
1 polymer ?
#
loop_
_entity_poly.entity_id
_entity_poly.type
_entity_poly.pdbx_seq_one_letter_code
_entity_poly.pdbx_strand_id
1 'polypeptide(L)'
;MSLDSYLSSYLFFHYNVVIGIPIFVIIIPTGLIRLIFPFFQPLLGSISDRNYPFTRNKGRRFLWIMIFGFQIPIFFVLLFWIPALDVLIFFIIFTTFYMLYNVVFSLFTSNYSALLLNKFRNPKERLLIGVVTEFISTIGIFIIWIFAPLFIGYGDPSSFQILAIPVAIVFAVTLSLGIFGLLEEKELIDTYFSPKQTP
;
A
#
# COMPACT_ATOMS: atom_id res chain seq x y z
N MET A 1 -9.12 2.73 -0.05
CA MET A 1 -9.64 3.50 -1.22
C MET A 1 -9.12 4.95 -1.24
N SER A 2 -8.86 5.55 -0.08
CA SER A 2 -8.46 6.95 0.06
C SER A 2 -6.98 7.23 -0.26
N LEU A 3 -6.04 6.33 0.07
CA LEU A 3 -4.59 6.54 -0.18
C LEU A 3 -4.20 6.43 -1.67
N ASP A 4 -4.73 5.45 -2.39
CA ASP A 4 -4.45 5.28 -3.83
C ASP A 4 -5.01 6.43 -4.67
N SER A 5 -6.13 7.00 -4.22
CA SER A 5 -6.72 8.19 -4.83
C SER A 5 -5.83 9.41 -4.63
N TYR A 6 -5.32 9.60 -3.40
CA TYR A 6 -4.35 10.65 -3.08
C TYR A 6 -3.07 10.53 -3.93
N LEU A 7 -2.45 9.34 -3.97
CA LEU A 7 -1.23 9.10 -4.73
C LEU A 7 -1.43 9.42 -6.22
N SER A 8 -2.52 8.93 -6.81
CA SER A 8 -2.82 9.17 -8.22
C SER A 8 -2.97 10.66 -8.56
N SER A 9 -3.66 11.44 -7.71
CA SER A 9 -3.83 12.89 -7.90
C SER A 9 -2.52 13.67 -7.76
N TYR A 10 -1.67 13.33 -6.78
CA TYR A 10 -0.40 14.04 -6.57
C TYR A 10 0.66 13.66 -7.60
N LEU A 11 0.73 12.40 -8.04
CA LEU A 11 1.60 11.99 -9.16
C LEU A 11 1.18 12.69 -10.45
N PHE A 12 -0.12 12.81 -10.70
CA PHE A 12 -0.64 13.57 -11.82
C PHE A 12 -0.15 15.02 -11.80
N PHE A 13 -0.35 15.72 -10.67
CA PHE A 13 0.05 17.12 -10.55
C PHE A 13 1.58 17.27 -10.68
N HIS A 14 2.36 16.43 -10.00
CA HIS A 14 3.81 16.46 -10.04
C HIS A 14 4.36 16.29 -11.47
N TYR A 15 3.96 15.23 -12.18
CA TYR A 15 4.54 14.95 -13.49
C TYR A 15 3.93 15.81 -14.60
N ASN A 16 2.64 16.08 -14.59
CA ASN A 16 2.01 16.86 -15.66
C ASN A 16 2.16 18.37 -15.48
N VAL A 17 1.86 18.89 -14.29
CA VAL A 17 1.81 20.34 -14.06
C VAL A 17 3.20 20.91 -13.75
N VAL A 18 4.01 20.19 -12.96
CA VAL A 18 5.32 20.72 -12.53
C VAL A 18 6.44 20.33 -13.48
N ILE A 19 6.51 19.05 -13.89
CA ILE A 19 7.57 18.55 -14.78
C ILE A 19 7.24 18.75 -16.26
N GLY A 20 5.95 18.75 -16.63
CA GLY A 20 5.51 18.92 -18.02
C GLY A 20 5.43 17.63 -18.85
N ILE A 21 5.39 16.45 -18.21
CA ILE A 21 5.15 15.17 -18.90
C ILE A 21 3.74 15.17 -19.50
N PRO A 22 3.55 14.71 -20.77
CA PRO A 22 2.24 14.65 -21.40
C PRO A 22 1.24 13.83 -20.57
N ILE A 23 0.04 14.37 -20.44
CA ILE A 23 -1.01 13.86 -19.55
C ILE A 23 -1.35 12.38 -19.78
N PHE A 24 -1.38 11.95 -21.04
CA PHE A 24 -1.74 10.59 -21.44
C PHE A 24 -0.76 9.54 -20.90
N VAL A 25 0.50 9.92 -20.68
CA VAL A 25 1.56 9.04 -20.18
C VAL A 25 1.29 8.62 -18.74
N ILE A 26 0.54 9.42 -17.97
CA ILE A 26 0.19 9.14 -16.58
C ILE A 26 -1.22 8.52 -16.49
N ILE A 27 -2.19 9.08 -17.23
CA ILE A 27 -3.58 8.63 -17.15
C ILE A 27 -3.76 7.22 -17.73
N ILE A 28 -3.12 6.91 -18.87
CA ILE A 28 -3.31 5.60 -19.51
C ILE A 28 -2.84 4.46 -18.60
N PRO A 29 -1.60 4.48 -18.04
CA PRO A 29 -1.16 3.43 -17.12
C PRO A 29 -2.01 3.32 -15.87
N THR A 30 -2.30 4.45 -15.22
CA THR A 30 -3.09 4.45 -13.98
C THR A 30 -4.51 3.96 -14.21
N GLY A 31 -5.13 4.33 -15.33
CA GLY A 31 -6.46 3.86 -15.75
C GLY A 31 -6.48 2.38 -16.10
N LEU A 32 -5.54 1.90 -16.94
CA LEU A 32 -5.44 0.49 -17.31
C LEU A 32 -5.21 -0.40 -16.08
N ILE A 33 -4.30 -0.01 -15.20
CA ILE A 33 -4.02 -0.77 -13.98
C ILE A 33 -5.26 -0.79 -13.08
N ARG A 34 -6.00 0.31 -12.92
CA ARG A 34 -7.26 0.32 -12.15
C ARG A 34 -8.32 -0.64 -12.72
N LEU A 35 -8.39 -0.81 -14.03
CA LEU A 35 -9.34 -1.72 -14.67
C LEU A 35 -8.92 -3.18 -14.57
N ILE A 36 -7.63 -3.47 -14.76
CA ILE A 36 -7.13 -4.84 -14.89
C ILE A 36 -6.78 -5.44 -13.52
N PHE A 37 -6.26 -4.63 -12.59
CA PHE A 37 -5.75 -5.10 -11.32
C PHE A 37 -6.75 -5.87 -10.44
N PRO A 38 -8.05 -5.51 -10.37
CA PRO A 38 -9.05 -6.28 -9.63
C PRO A 38 -9.12 -7.76 -10.03
N PHE A 39 -8.88 -8.09 -11.30
CA PHE A 39 -8.86 -9.48 -11.77
C PHE A 39 -7.66 -10.27 -11.23
N PHE A 40 -6.55 -9.59 -10.90
CA PHE A 40 -5.36 -10.21 -10.31
C PHE A 40 -5.45 -10.34 -8.79
N GLN A 41 -6.37 -9.65 -8.12
CA GLN A 41 -6.49 -9.71 -6.65
C GLN A 41 -6.78 -11.13 -6.11
N PRO A 42 -7.67 -11.95 -6.70
CA PRO A 42 -7.87 -13.33 -6.25
C PRO A 42 -6.60 -14.18 -6.34
N LEU A 43 -5.79 -13.98 -7.38
CA LEU A 43 -4.51 -14.67 -7.54
C LEU A 43 -3.54 -14.28 -6.43
N LEU A 44 -3.39 -12.98 -6.16
CA LEU A 44 -2.54 -12.48 -5.07
C LEU A 44 -2.98 -13.00 -3.70
N GLY A 45 -4.29 -13.02 -3.43
CA GLY A 45 -4.84 -13.61 -2.19
C GLY A 45 -4.50 -15.09 -2.05
N SER A 46 -4.69 -15.87 -3.13
CA SER A 46 -4.38 -17.30 -3.15
C SER A 46 -2.90 -17.60 -2.89
N ILE A 47 -1.99 -16.70 -3.29
CA ILE A 47 -0.55 -16.84 -3.03
C ILE A 47 -0.29 -16.66 -1.54
N SER A 48 -0.88 -15.64 -0.90
CA SER A 48 -0.63 -15.35 0.52
C SER A 48 -1.32 -16.30 1.49
N ASP A 49 -2.44 -16.91 1.10
CA ASP A 49 -3.18 -17.87 1.95
C ASP A 49 -2.51 -19.25 2.05
N ARG A 50 -1.54 -19.54 1.18
CA ARG A 50 -0.74 -20.77 1.25
C ARG A 50 0.15 -20.78 2.48
N ASN A 51 0.27 -21.95 3.10
CA ASN A 51 1.17 -22.20 4.21
C ASN A 51 2.59 -22.44 3.66
N TYR A 52 3.49 -21.47 3.85
CA TYR A 52 4.88 -21.63 3.46
C TYR A 52 5.75 -22.08 4.65
N PRO A 53 6.88 -22.77 4.41
CA PRO A 53 7.79 -23.17 5.48
C PRO A 53 8.29 -22.00 6.32
N PHE A 54 8.49 -20.84 5.71
CA PHE A 54 8.98 -19.64 6.40
C PHE A 54 7.92 -18.97 7.30
N THR A 55 6.62 -19.25 7.11
CA THR A 55 5.54 -18.67 7.93
C THR A 55 5.20 -19.47 9.18
N ARG A 56 5.78 -20.67 9.33
CA ARG A 56 5.46 -21.61 10.42
C ARG A 56 5.75 -21.08 11.82
N ASN A 57 6.75 -20.22 11.99
CA ASN A 57 7.21 -19.79 13.32
C ASN A 57 6.70 -18.41 13.75
N LYS A 58 6.32 -17.55 12.78
CA LYS A 58 5.98 -16.14 13.04
C LYS A 58 4.56 -15.76 12.61
N GLY A 59 3.81 -16.70 12.03
CA GLY A 59 2.46 -16.47 11.54
C GLY A 59 2.38 -16.38 10.03
N ARG A 60 1.23 -16.80 9.50
CA ARG A 60 0.96 -16.87 8.05
C ARG A 60 0.95 -15.48 7.43
N ARG A 61 0.23 -14.54 8.04
CA ARG A 61 -0.05 -13.22 7.48
C ARG A 61 0.91 -12.17 8.01
N PHE A 62 1.39 -12.32 9.25
CA PHE A 62 2.37 -11.40 9.85
C PHE A 62 3.58 -11.15 8.93
N LEU A 63 4.21 -12.20 8.37
CA LEU A 63 5.39 -12.03 7.52
C LEU A 63 5.07 -11.31 6.21
N TRP A 64 3.93 -11.60 5.59
CA TRP A 64 3.49 -10.88 4.38
C TRP A 64 3.24 -9.40 4.67
N ILE A 65 2.58 -9.08 5.79
CA ILE A 65 2.33 -7.70 6.23
C ILE A 65 3.65 -6.97 6.47
N MET A 66 4.63 -7.63 7.09
CA MET A 66 5.94 -7.02 7.35
C MET A 66 6.73 -6.77 6.06
N ILE A 67 6.88 -7.80 5.21
CA ILE A 67 7.68 -7.70 3.98
C ILE A 67 7.09 -6.62 3.06
N PHE A 68 5.79 -6.69 2.79
CA PHE A 68 5.17 -5.74 1.87
C PHE A 68 4.89 -4.39 2.51
N GLY A 69 4.56 -4.36 3.80
CA GLY A 69 4.37 -3.11 4.53
C GLY A 69 5.60 -2.20 4.48
N PHE A 70 6.81 -2.73 4.66
CA PHE A 70 8.03 -1.93 4.53
C PHE A 70 8.39 -1.57 3.08
N GLN A 71 7.88 -2.31 2.08
CA GLN A 71 8.08 -2.00 0.67
C GLN A 71 7.17 -0.88 0.16
N ILE A 72 5.95 -0.73 0.70
CA ILE A 72 5.02 0.36 0.35
C ILE A 72 5.69 1.75 0.39
N PRO A 73 6.30 2.19 1.51
CA PRO A 73 6.90 3.52 1.58
C PRO A 73 8.06 3.69 0.59
N ILE A 74 8.79 2.62 0.28
CA ILE A 74 9.89 2.64 -0.71
C ILE A 74 9.31 2.89 -2.11
N PHE A 75 8.32 2.09 -2.53
CA PHE A 75 7.68 2.27 -3.84
C PHE A 75 6.94 3.61 -3.95
N PHE A 76 6.35 4.09 -2.86
CA PHE A 76 5.73 5.40 -2.79
C PHE A 76 6.73 6.51 -3.10
N VAL A 77 7.90 6.53 -2.45
CA VAL A 77 8.95 7.53 -2.72
C VAL A 77 9.50 7.38 -4.14
N LEU A 78 9.78 6.14 -4.57
CA LEU A 78 10.32 5.87 -5.90
C LEU A 78 9.41 6.41 -7.00
N LEU A 79 8.09 6.35 -6.83
CA LEU A 79 7.14 6.88 -7.80
C LEU A 79 7.24 8.40 -8.01
N PHE A 80 7.67 9.18 -7.01
CA PHE A 80 7.94 10.62 -7.15
C PHE A 80 9.36 10.92 -7.64
N TRP A 81 10.26 9.93 -7.54
CA TRP A 81 11.66 10.07 -7.91
C TRP A 81 11.98 9.52 -9.29
N ILE A 82 10.97 9.12 -10.07
CA ILE A 82 11.18 8.67 -11.45
C ILE A 82 11.68 9.89 -12.25
N PRO A 83 12.88 9.84 -12.83
CA PRO A 83 13.41 10.97 -13.58
C PRO A 83 12.56 11.24 -14.81
N ALA A 84 12.47 12.52 -15.19
CA ALA A 84 11.84 12.95 -16.43
C ALA A 84 12.71 12.53 -17.63
N LEU A 85 12.49 11.31 -18.10
CA LEU A 85 13.18 10.72 -19.25
C LEU A 85 12.38 10.96 -20.54
N ASP A 86 12.87 10.41 -21.65
CA ASP A 86 12.08 10.29 -22.88
C ASP A 86 10.69 9.70 -22.59
N VAL A 87 9.68 10.15 -23.33
CA VAL A 87 8.27 9.83 -23.11
C VAL A 87 8.02 8.32 -23.06
N LEU A 88 8.62 7.56 -23.97
CA LEU A 88 8.42 6.11 -24.03
C LEU A 88 9.09 5.41 -22.84
N ILE A 89 10.30 5.85 -22.49
CA ILE A 89 11.06 5.28 -21.38
C ILE A 89 10.36 5.58 -20.04
N PHE A 90 9.92 6.83 -19.85
CA PHE A 90 9.15 7.23 -18.68
C PHE A 90 7.86 6.42 -18.59
N PHE A 91 7.12 6.25 -19.69
CA PHE A 91 5.89 5.46 -19.72
C PHE A 91 6.12 4.04 -19.21
N ILE A 92 7.15 3.34 -19.70
CA ILE A 92 7.45 1.96 -19.31
C ILE A 92 7.85 1.88 -17.83
N ILE A 93 8.74 2.76 -17.38
CA ILE A 93 9.23 2.79 -16.00
C ILE A 93 8.09 3.13 -15.04
N PHE A 94 7.36 4.22 -15.29
CA PHE A 94 6.23 4.65 -14.49
C PHE A 94 5.17 3.55 -14.38
N THR A 95 4.78 2.94 -15.50
CA THR A 95 3.80 1.84 -15.51
C THR A 95 4.27 0.66 -14.66
N THR A 96 5.54 0.28 -14.79
CA THR A 96 6.12 -0.83 -14.04
C THR A 96 6.13 -0.57 -12.54
N PHE A 97 6.64 0.59 -12.11
CA PHE A 97 6.69 0.96 -10.70
C PHE A 97 5.29 1.17 -10.10
N TYR A 98 4.36 1.75 -10.87
CA TYR A 98 2.98 1.92 -10.41
C TYR A 98 2.29 0.56 -10.26
N MET A 99 2.51 -0.39 -11.16
CA MET A 99 2.00 -1.76 -11.02
C MET A 99 2.59 -2.46 -9.80
N LEU A 100 3.90 -2.36 -9.59
CA LEU A 100 4.58 -2.93 -8.42
C LEU A 100 4.03 -2.34 -7.11
N TYR A 101 3.84 -1.02 -7.05
CA TYR A 101 3.21 -0.36 -5.91
C TYR A 101 1.82 -0.97 -5.62
N ASN A 102 0.98 -1.14 -6.64
CA ASN A 102 -0.37 -1.71 -6.47
C ASN A 102 -0.31 -3.17 -5.97
N VAL A 103 0.60 -3.99 -6.50
CA VAL A 103 0.80 -5.38 -6.05
C VAL A 103 1.19 -5.43 -4.57
N VAL A 104 2.21 -4.65 -4.19
CA VAL A 104 2.72 -4.58 -2.82
C VAL A 104 1.64 -4.06 -1.87
N PHE A 105 0.95 -2.98 -2.24
CA PHE A 105 -0.14 -2.40 -1.46
C PHE A 105 -1.30 -3.38 -1.27
N SER A 106 -1.67 -4.12 -2.32
CA SER A 106 -2.74 -5.13 -2.26
C SER A 106 -2.37 -6.32 -1.38
N LEU A 107 -1.15 -6.83 -1.48
CA LEU A 107 -0.69 -7.93 -0.63
C LEU A 107 -0.65 -7.53 0.84
N PHE A 108 -0.24 -6.29 1.15
CA PHE A 108 -0.31 -5.76 2.51
C PHE A 108 -1.77 -5.64 3.00
N THR A 109 -2.64 -4.93 2.26
CA THR A 109 -4.00 -4.60 2.71
C THR A 109 -4.87 -5.85 2.87
N SER A 110 -4.77 -6.80 1.95
CA SER A 110 -5.50 -8.08 2.03
C SER A 110 -5.08 -8.89 3.24
N ASN A 111 -3.77 -9.07 3.47
CA ASN A 111 -3.27 -9.83 4.61
C ASN A 111 -3.56 -9.13 5.95
N TYR A 112 -3.45 -7.80 6.00
CA TYR A 112 -3.78 -7.00 7.18
C TYR A 112 -5.26 -7.13 7.55
N SER A 113 -6.16 -6.93 6.58
CA SER A 113 -7.61 -7.04 6.79
C SER A 113 -7.99 -8.45 7.25
N ALA A 114 -7.40 -9.46 6.62
CA ALA A 114 -7.70 -10.83 6.91
C ALA A 114 -7.11 -11.28 8.28
N LEU A 115 -5.96 -10.73 8.70
CA LEU A 115 -5.43 -10.93 10.05
C LEU A 115 -6.34 -10.34 11.12
N LEU A 116 -6.86 -9.12 10.91
CA LEU A 116 -7.80 -8.49 11.83
C LEU A 116 -9.06 -9.34 12.03
N LEU A 117 -9.62 -9.89 10.95
CA LEU A 117 -10.78 -10.79 11.03
C LEU A 117 -10.49 -12.04 11.88
N ASN A 118 -9.29 -12.59 11.80
CA ASN A 118 -8.95 -13.80 12.56
C ASN A 118 -8.67 -13.52 14.03
N LYS A 119 -8.13 -12.33 14.36
CA LYS A 119 -7.75 -11.96 15.73
C LYS A 119 -8.95 -11.64 16.61
N PHE A 120 -9.94 -10.94 16.08
CA PHE A 120 -11.17 -10.63 16.81
C PHE A 120 -12.20 -11.71 16.49
N ARG A 121 -12.71 -12.47 17.47
CA ARG A 121 -13.75 -13.50 17.22
C ARG A 121 -15.16 -12.91 17.26
N ASN A 122 -15.36 -11.82 17.99
CA ASN A 122 -16.65 -11.16 18.17
C ASN A 122 -17.00 -10.24 16.98
N PRO A 123 -18.15 -10.44 16.31
CA PRO A 123 -18.57 -9.59 15.19
C PRO A 123 -18.68 -8.10 15.54
N LYS A 124 -19.12 -7.76 16.76
CA LYS A 124 -19.25 -6.35 17.18
C LYS A 124 -17.90 -5.65 17.32
N GLU A 125 -16.92 -6.36 17.89
CA GLU A 125 -15.55 -5.85 18.02
C GLU A 125 -14.88 -5.69 16.66
N ARG A 126 -15.05 -6.66 15.75
CA ARG A 126 -14.57 -6.57 14.36
C ARG A 126 -15.09 -5.31 13.67
N LEU A 127 -16.39 -5.04 13.77
CA LEU A 127 -17.02 -3.89 13.16
C LEU A 127 -16.49 -2.58 13.77
N LEU A 128 -16.38 -2.49 15.09
CA LEU A 128 -15.86 -1.30 15.77
C LEU A 128 -14.42 -1.01 15.35
N ILE A 129 -13.56 -2.02 15.28
CA ILE A 129 -12.15 -1.85 14.88
C ILE A 129 -12.04 -1.44 13.42
N GLY A 130 -12.85 -2.03 12.53
CA GLY A 130 -12.91 -1.63 11.12
C GLY A 130 -13.30 -0.15 10.98
N VAL A 131 -14.34 0.28 11.68
CA VAL A 131 -14.82 1.68 11.67
C VAL A 131 -13.75 2.63 12.22
N VAL A 132 -13.14 2.31 13.37
CA VAL A 132 -12.08 3.14 13.97
C VAL A 132 -10.88 3.25 13.03
N THR A 133 -10.46 2.14 12.41
CA THR A 133 -9.32 2.11 11.48
C THR A 133 -9.58 2.98 10.26
N GLU A 134 -10.77 2.87 9.66
CA GLU A 134 -11.13 3.67 8.48
C GLU A 134 -11.26 5.16 8.83
N PHE A 135 -11.82 5.47 10.00
CA PHE A 135 -11.96 6.84 10.49
C PHE A 135 -10.59 7.51 10.71
N ILE A 136 -9.67 6.83 11.39
CA ILE A 136 -8.29 7.31 11.58
C ILE A 136 -7.58 7.48 10.24
N SER A 137 -7.72 6.50 9.33
CA SER A 137 -7.11 6.56 7.99
C SER A 137 -7.62 7.76 7.18
N THR A 138 -8.92 8.03 7.27
CA THR A 138 -9.56 9.16 6.60
C THR A 138 -9.05 10.49 7.15
N ILE A 139 -8.98 10.65 8.47
CA ILE A 139 -8.39 11.85 9.11
C ILE A 139 -6.95 12.05 8.68
N GLY A 140 -6.14 10.99 8.69
CA GLY A 140 -4.74 11.06 8.27
C GLY A 140 -4.59 11.59 6.84
N ILE A 141 -5.44 11.15 5.93
CA ILE A 141 -5.43 11.62 4.55
C ILE A 141 -5.92 13.07 4.46
N PHE A 142 -6.97 13.46 5.19
CA PHE A 142 -7.39 14.86 5.25
C PHE A 142 -6.27 15.80 5.72
N ILE A 143 -5.52 15.41 6.75
CA ILE A 143 -4.35 16.15 7.22
C ILE A 143 -3.35 16.30 6.07
N ILE A 144 -3.01 15.21 5.38
CA ILE A 144 -2.09 15.29 4.24
C ILE A 144 -2.62 16.22 3.15
N TRP A 145 -3.91 16.16 2.80
CA TRP A 145 -4.50 17.06 1.79
C TRP A 145 -4.41 18.54 2.15
N ILE A 146 -4.56 18.88 3.44
CA ILE A 146 -4.51 20.27 3.91
C ILE A 146 -3.07 20.76 4.00
N PHE A 147 -2.16 19.94 4.51
CA PHE A 147 -0.79 20.36 4.82
C PHE A 147 0.18 20.16 3.65
N ALA A 148 0.01 19.15 2.79
CA ALA A 148 0.91 18.88 1.66
C ALA A 148 1.13 20.09 0.74
N PRO A 149 0.08 20.86 0.34
CA PRO A 149 0.26 22.05 -0.48
C PRO A 149 1.14 23.14 0.16
N LEU A 150 1.21 23.22 1.49
CA LEU A 150 2.03 24.20 2.20
C LEU A 150 3.53 23.95 2.04
N PHE A 151 3.92 22.73 1.68
CA PHE A 151 5.30 22.32 1.48
C PHE A 151 5.67 22.16 0.00
N ILE A 152 4.71 22.34 -0.91
CA ILE A 152 4.93 22.26 -2.35
C ILE A 152 5.35 23.64 -2.87
N GLY A 153 6.56 23.71 -3.41
CA GLY A 153 7.04 24.88 -4.14
C GLY A 153 6.45 24.91 -5.55
N TYR A 154 5.84 26.03 -5.93
CA TYR A 154 5.35 26.21 -7.30
C TYR A 154 6.51 26.13 -8.30
N GLY A 155 6.43 25.18 -9.23
CA GLY A 155 7.45 24.98 -10.26
C GLY A 155 8.72 24.26 -9.80
N ASP A 156 8.75 23.73 -8.56
CA ASP A 156 9.89 22.98 -8.04
C ASP A 156 9.54 21.48 -7.91
N PRO A 157 9.99 20.62 -8.84
CA PRO A 157 9.78 19.17 -8.75
C PRO A 157 10.36 18.55 -7.47
N SER A 158 11.44 19.11 -6.93
CA SER A 158 12.12 18.57 -5.75
C SER A 158 11.24 18.67 -4.50
N SER A 159 10.33 19.64 -4.44
CA SER A 159 9.39 19.78 -3.33
C SER A 159 8.49 18.56 -3.13
N PHE A 160 8.02 17.94 -4.22
CA PHE A 160 7.23 16.70 -4.16
C PHE A 160 8.08 15.49 -3.75
N GLN A 161 9.31 15.43 -4.25
CA GLN A 161 10.28 14.38 -3.92
C GLN A 161 10.64 14.41 -2.44
N ILE A 162 10.81 15.59 -1.88
CA ILE A 162 11.09 15.82 -0.45
C ILE A 162 9.84 15.51 0.37
N LEU A 163 8.66 15.97 -0.05
CA LEU A 163 7.39 15.73 0.66
C LEU A 163 7.03 14.24 0.74
N ALA A 164 7.40 13.44 -0.26
CA ALA A 164 7.15 12.00 -0.24
C ALA A 164 7.87 11.28 0.92
N ILE A 165 9.01 11.81 1.38
CA ILE A 165 9.85 11.19 2.40
C ILE A 165 9.16 11.22 3.79
N PRO A 166 8.71 12.37 4.35
CA PRO A 166 7.96 12.38 5.60
C PRO A 166 6.73 11.47 5.59
N VAL A 167 5.97 11.44 4.49
CA VAL A 167 4.78 10.57 4.37
C VAL A 167 5.19 9.10 4.46
N ALA A 168 6.25 8.71 3.75
CA ALA A 168 6.81 7.36 3.80
C ALA A 168 7.36 7.00 5.20
N ILE A 169 8.02 7.93 5.88
CA ILE A 169 8.51 7.76 7.26
C ILE A 169 7.34 7.57 8.22
N VAL A 170 6.30 8.40 8.16
CA VAL A 170 5.12 8.27 9.02
C VAL A 170 4.46 6.91 8.84
N PHE A 171 4.33 6.43 7.60
CA PHE A 171 3.83 5.09 7.34
C PHE A 171 4.71 4.00 7.97
N ALA A 172 6.03 4.06 7.73
CA ALA A 172 6.98 3.07 8.26
C ALA A 172 7.03 3.06 9.79
N VAL A 173 6.97 4.22 10.44
CA VAL A 173 6.92 4.37 11.89
C VAL A 173 5.61 3.80 12.44
N THR A 174 4.48 4.13 11.82
CA THR A 174 3.16 3.62 12.26
C THR A 174 3.10 2.10 12.15
N LEU A 175 3.60 1.53 11.05
CA LEU A 175 3.73 0.08 10.89
C LEU A 175 4.64 -0.51 11.96
N SER A 176 5.77 0.15 12.25
CA SER A 176 6.75 -0.30 13.26
C SER A 176 6.17 -0.34 14.66
N LEU A 177 5.39 0.68 15.05
CA LEU A 177 4.68 0.71 16.33
C LEU A 177 3.60 -0.39 16.40
N GLY A 178 2.98 -0.72 15.26
CA GLY A 178 1.96 -1.76 15.15
C GLY A 178 2.49 -3.20 15.16
N ILE A 179 3.81 -3.43 15.03
CA ILE A 179 4.40 -4.79 14.86
C ILE A 179 3.95 -5.73 15.97
N PHE A 180 4.02 -5.30 17.23
CA PHE A 180 3.65 -6.16 18.37
C PHE A 180 2.18 -6.55 18.35
N GLY A 181 1.31 -5.65 17.87
CA GLY A 181 -0.11 -5.93 17.68
C GLY A 181 -0.40 -6.87 16.51
N LEU A 182 0.51 -6.99 15.55
CA LEU A 182 0.36 -7.82 14.36
C LEU A 182 0.90 -9.24 14.53
N LEU A 183 1.67 -9.52 15.59
CA LEU A 183 2.15 -10.87 15.88
C LEU A 183 0.96 -11.81 16.11
N GLU A 184 0.96 -12.93 15.38
CA GLU A 184 -0.04 -13.98 15.51
C GLU A 184 0.26 -14.83 16.75
N GLU A 185 -0.78 -15.14 17.52
CA GLU A 185 -0.69 -16.02 18.68
C GLU A 185 -0.44 -17.47 18.25
N LYS A 186 0.29 -18.25 19.05
CA LYS A 186 0.63 -19.64 18.72
C LYS A 186 -0.61 -20.50 18.42
N GLU A 187 -1.70 -20.31 19.15
CA GLU A 187 -2.98 -21.01 18.92
C GLU A 187 -3.50 -20.79 17.48
N LEU A 188 -3.37 -19.56 16.97
CA LEU A 188 -3.79 -19.18 15.63
C LEU A 188 -2.89 -19.80 14.56
N ILE A 189 -1.58 -19.82 14.81
CA ILE A 189 -0.59 -20.46 13.94
C ILE A 189 -0.86 -21.96 13.87
N ASP A 190 -1.00 -22.63 15.01
CA ASP A 190 -1.24 -24.06 15.10
C ASP A 190 -2.54 -24.46 14.40
N THR A 191 -3.55 -23.59 14.40
CA THR A 191 -4.79 -23.79 13.64
C THR A 191 -4.54 -23.84 12.13
N TYR A 192 -3.66 -22.99 11.59
CA TYR A 192 -3.35 -22.99 10.15
C TYR A 192 -2.56 -24.22 9.71
N PHE A 193 -1.71 -24.77 10.58
CA PHE A 193 -0.84 -25.90 10.26
C PHE A 193 -1.39 -27.25 10.78
N SER A 194 -2.59 -27.26 11.38
CA SER A 194 -3.25 -28.49 11.83
C SER A 194 -3.77 -29.31 10.64
N PRO A 195 -3.55 -30.64 10.61
CA PRO A 195 -3.99 -31.51 9.50
C PRO A 195 -5.52 -31.54 9.29
N LYS A 196 -6.32 -31.01 10.22
CA LYS A 196 -7.79 -31.04 10.17
C LYS A 196 -8.42 -30.01 9.23
N GLN A 197 -7.61 -29.18 8.56
CA GLN A 197 -8.08 -28.24 7.53
C GLN A 197 -7.39 -28.52 6.19
N THR A 198 -7.52 -29.74 5.68
CA THR A 198 -7.61 -29.90 4.22
C THR A 198 -9.06 -29.58 3.81
N PRO A 199 -9.28 -28.79 2.75
CA PRO A 199 -10.62 -28.64 2.18
C PRO A 199 -11.24 -29.98 1.80
#